data_AF-A0A969PB46-F1
#
_entry.id   AF-A0A969PB46-F1
#
_cell.length_a   1.000
_cell.length_b   1.000
_cell.length_c   1.000
_cell.angle_alpha   90.00
_cell.angle_beta   90.00
_cell.angle_gamma   90.00
#
_symmetry.space_group_name_H-M   'P 1'
#
loop_
_entity.id
_entity.type
_entity.pdbx_description
1 polymer ?
#
loop_
_entity_poly.entity_id
_entity_poly.type
_entity_poly.pdbx_seq_one_letter_code
_entity_poly.pdbx_strand_id
1 'polypeptide(L)'
;MPAKPDSTKIPLSWLLDTGIGIMEDEDLKQEKFDREYIALLTDRDRMRVRIKTRPNYRPTYVFQLECRFGDKDDWIAVIRADDFHDRPHLDVLSPDGDSRKEWIQDWGDDKRNMKEAQQLIKSRWERERQRYESELERR
;
A
#
# COMPACT_ATOMS: atom_id res chain seq x y z
N MET A 1 -63.61 -39.23 13.42
CA MET A 1 -62.76 -38.27 14.14
C MET A 1 -61.61 -37.85 13.22
N PRO A 2 -61.59 -36.59 12.73
CA PRO A 2 -60.47 -36.06 11.95
C PRO A 2 -59.54 -35.18 12.80
N ALA A 3 -58.24 -35.22 12.47
CA ALA A 3 -57.11 -34.61 13.17
C ALA A 3 -57.07 -33.07 13.06
N LYS A 4 -56.45 -32.41 14.05
CA LYS A 4 -56.31 -30.95 14.16
C LYS A 4 -55.31 -30.38 13.14
N PRO A 5 -55.51 -29.15 12.62
CA PRO A 5 -54.58 -28.47 11.73
C PRO A 5 -53.40 -27.81 12.50
N ASP A 6 -52.21 -27.87 11.91
CA ASP A 6 -50.94 -27.32 12.42
C ASP A 6 -50.73 -25.88 11.88
N SER A 7 -50.85 -24.90 12.76
CA SER A 7 -50.48 -23.49 12.57
C SER A 7 -48.98 -23.37 12.85
N THR A 8 -48.11 -22.81 12.01
CA THR A 8 -48.16 -21.45 11.47
C THR A 8 -46.90 -21.27 10.60
N LYS A 9 -47.05 -20.78 9.35
CA LYS A 9 -45.94 -20.25 8.55
C LYS A 9 -45.82 -18.75 8.83
N ILE A 10 -44.62 -18.25 9.14
CA ILE A 10 -44.34 -16.81 9.27
C ILE A 10 -43.42 -16.39 8.10
N PRO A 11 -43.72 -15.30 7.36
CA PRO A 11 -42.86 -14.78 6.29
C PRO A 11 -41.54 -14.21 6.81
N LEU A 12 -40.47 -14.37 6.02
CA LEU A 12 -39.07 -14.03 6.33
C LEU A 12 -38.74 -12.51 6.40
N SER A 13 -39.71 -11.65 6.71
CA SER A 13 -39.53 -10.18 6.68
C SER A 13 -39.69 -9.49 8.04
N TRP A 14 -39.70 -10.21 9.16
CA TRP A 14 -40.10 -9.68 10.48
C TRP A 14 -39.19 -10.08 11.67
N LEU A 15 -37.89 -10.31 11.47
CA LEU A 15 -36.94 -10.49 12.58
C LEU A 15 -35.78 -9.51 12.46
N LEU A 16 -36.06 -8.26 12.86
CA LEU A 16 -35.06 -7.40 13.47
C LEU A 16 -35.40 -7.30 14.96
N ASP A 17 -34.35 -7.34 15.77
CA ASP A 17 -34.28 -6.93 17.19
C ASP A 17 -34.46 -8.02 18.27
N THR A 18 -33.44 -8.87 18.42
CA THR A 18 -32.90 -9.31 19.74
C THR A 18 -31.41 -9.64 19.56
N GLY A 19 -30.56 -9.20 20.50
CA GLY A 19 -29.12 -9.05 20.29
C GLY A 19 -28.27 -10.32 20.12
N ILE A 20 -27.10 -10.08 19.54
CA ILE A 20 -25.83 -10.81 19.68
C ILE A 20 -25.87 -12.28 19.18
N GLY A 21 -25.78 -12.41 17.85
CA GLY A 21 -25.38 -13.62 17.14
C GLY A 21 -23.96 -13.49 16.59
N ILE A 22 -23.03 -13.85 17.46
CA ILE A 22 -21.61 -14.22 17.31
C ILE A 22 -21.15 -14.52 15.86
N MET A 23 -20.17 -13.71 15.42
CA MET A 23 -19.08 -13.99 14.48
C MET A 23 -19.10 -15.38 13.84
N GLU A 24 -19.45 -15.46 12.55
CA GLU A 24 -18.82 -16.44 11.67
C GLU A 24 -17.49 -15.83 11.21
N ASP A 25 -16.49 -15.96 12.08
CA ASP A 25 -15.07 -15.93 11.72
C ASP A 25 -14.81 -17.12 10.79
N GLU A 26 -15.26 -17.02 9.54
CA GLU A 26 -14.61 -17.77 8.48
C GLU A 26 -13.22 -17.16 8.32
N ASP A 27 -12.29 -17.75 9.08
CA ASP A 27 -10.87 -17.97 8.84
C ASP A 27 -10.40 -17.65 7.39
N LEU A 28 -10.46 -16.37 7.00
CA LEU A 28 -9.54 -15.79 6.06
C LEU A 28 -8.21 -15.75 6.79
N LYS A 29 -7.56 -16.92 6.90
CA LYS A 29 -6.13 -17.05 7.15
C LYS A 29 -5.43 -16.41 5.98
N GLN A 30 -5.45 -15.08 5.93
CA GLN A 30 -4.68 -14.30 5.01
C GLN A 30 -3.24 -14.61 5.38
N GLU A 31 -2.57 -15.42 4.55
CA GLU A 31 -1.18 -15.80 4.77
C GLU A 31 -0.39 -14.55 5.09
N LYS A 32 0.14 -14.48 6.31
CA LYS A 32 0.95 -13.34 6.73
C LYS A 32 2.20 -13.35 5.88
N PHE A 33 2.43 -12.27 5.13
CA PHE A 33 3.67 -12.10 4.39
C PHE A 33 4.25 -10.70 4.64
N ASP A 34 5.56 -10.66 4.82
CA ASP A 34 6.41 -9.46 4.80
C ASP A 34 7.49 -9.77 3.78
N ARG A 35 7.34 -9.22 2.58
CA ARG A 35 8.26 -9.47 1.47
C ARG A 35 9.00 -8.18 1.19
N GLU A 36 10.32 -8.30 1.17
CA GLU A 36 11.20 -7.22 0.79
C GLU A 36 12.14 -7.71 -0.31
N TYR A 37 12.29 -6.92 -1.36
CA TYR A 37 13.24 -7.20 -2.43
C TYR A 37 13.77 -5.92 -3.06
N ILE A 38 14.91 -6.04 -3.74
CA ILE A 38 15.55 -4.96 -4.48
C ILE A 38 15.40 -5.25 -5.97
N ALA A 39 14.90 -4.26 -6.72
CA ALA A 39 14.95 -4.26 -8.17
C ALA A 39 15.98 -3.23 -8.64
N LEU A 40 17.06 -3.67 -9.27
CA LEU A 40 18.03 -2.77 -9.88
C LEU A 40 17.41 -2.10 -11.10
N LEU A 41 17.59 -0.78 -11.21
CA LEU A 41 17.21 0.02 -12.39
C LEU A 41 18.46 0.27 -13.23
N THR A 42 19.57 0.61 -12.57
CA THR A 42 20.92 0.71 -13.12
C THR A 42 21.90 0.11 -12.10
N ASP A 43 23.21 0.25 -12.32
CA ASP A 43 24.25 -0.04 -11.34
C ASP A 43 24.25 0.95 -10.16
N ARG A 44 23.67 2.14 -10.34
CA ARG A 44 23.65 3.24 -9.37
C ARG A 44 22.25 3.63 -8.88
N ASP A 45 21.23 2.96 -9.38
CA ASP A 45 19.82 3.22 -9.09
C ASP A 45 19.10 1.90 -8.81
N ARG A 46 18.34 1.88 -7.72
CA ARG A 46 17.53 0.72 -7.36
C ARG A 46 16.21 1.13 -6.77
N MET A 47 15.24 0.25 -6.92
CA MET A 47 13.96 0.35 -6.25
C MET A 47 13.92 -0.69 -5.13
N ARG A 48 13.84 -0.23 -3.88
CA ARG A 48 13.55 -1.08 -2.73
C ARG A 48 12.04 -1.23 -2.60
N VAL A 49 11.59 -2.48 -2.60
CA VAL A 49 10.17 -2.82 -2.54
C VAL A 49 9.90 -3.58 -1.26
N ARG A 50 8.89 -3.14 -0.51
CA ARG A 50 8.38 -3.86 0.66
C ARG A 50 6.87 -3.98 0.57
N ILE A 51 6.34 -5.17 0.80
CA ILE A 51 4.90 -5.44 0.82
C ILE A 51 4.59 -6.26 2.06
N LYS A 52 3.63 -5.79 2.86
CA LYS A 52 3.22 -6.46 4.09
C LYS A 52 1.73 -6.66 4.16
N THR A 53 1.29 -7.81 4.64
CA THR A 53 -0.08 -7.98 5.15
C THR A 53 -0.28 -7.25 6.47
N ARG A 54 -1.47 -6.70 6.69
CA ARG A 54 -1.90 -6.18 7.99
C ARG A 54 -3.12 -7.00 8.46
N PRO A 55 -3.16 -7.52 9.70
CA PRO A 55 -4.34 -8.22 10.21
C PRO A 55 -5.55 -7.30 10.19
N ASN A 56 -6.67 -7.71 9.58
CA ASN A 56 -7.91 -6.93 9.47
C ASN A 56 -7.80 -5.62 8.64
N TYR A 57 -6.68 -5.42 7.93
CA TYR A 57 -6.45 -4.23 7.11
C TYR A 57 -5.86 -4.62 5.74
N ARG A 58 -5.88 -3.65 4.84
CA ARG A 58 -5.33 -3.78 3.49
C ARG A 58 -3.81 -4.07 3.55
N PRO A 59 -3.27 -4.92 2.66
CA PRO A 59 -1.82 -5.06 2.52
C PRO A 59 -1.21 -3.70 2.20
N THR A 60 -0.13 -3.35 2.90
CA THR A 60 0.58 -2.09 2.73
C THR A 60 1.79 -2.29 1.84
N TYR A 61 2.14 -1.27 1.07
CA TYR A 61 3.30 -1.30 0.20
C TYR A 61 4.20 -0.09 0.41
N VAL A 62 5.49 -0.28 0.11
CA VAL A 62 6.48 0.78 -0.01
C VAL A 62 7.31 0.50 -1.25
N PHE A 63 7.33 1.45 -2.18
CA PHE A 63 8.25 1.49 -3.31
C PHE A 63 9.16 2.70 -3.13
N GLN A 64 10.45 2.46 -2.88
CA GLN A 64 11.41 3.53 -2.64
C GLN A 64 12.50 3.52 -3.69
N LEU A 65 12.69 4.64 -4.39
CA LEU A 65 13.87 4.87 -5.20
C LEU A 65 15.05 5.19 -4.28
N GLU A 66 16.13 4.44 -4.46
CA GLU A 66 17.42 4.67 -3.83
C GLU A 66 18.49 4.83 -4.90
N CYS A 67 19.31 5.88 -4.75
CA CYS A 67 20.31 6.27 -5.72
C CYS A 67 21.68 6.44 -5.05
N ARG A 68 22.75 6.13 -5.77
CA ARG A 68 24.13 6.48 -5.43
C ARG A 68 24.56 7.73 -6.20
N PHE A 69 25.10 8.72 -5.49
CA PHE A 69 25.56 10.00 -6.05
C PHE A 69 27.07 10.22 -5.83
N GLY A 70 27.77 10.77 -6.81
CA GLY A 70 29.23 11.00 -6.76
C GLY A 70 30.05 9.72 -6.56
N ASP A 71 31.09 9.78 -5.74
CA ASP A 71 31.94 8.62 -5.40
C ASP A 71 31.48 7.87 -4.13
N LYS A 72 30.31 8.23 -3.60
CA LYS A 72 29.78 7.61 -2.37
C LYS A 72 29.13 6.25 -2.69
N ASP A 73 29.40 5.27 -1.84
CA ASP A 73 28.81 3.93 -1.95
C ASP A 73 27.45 3.80 -1.22
N ASP A 74 27.00 4.87 -0.56
CA ASP A 74 25.74 4.88 0.19
C ASP A 74 24.52 5.00 -0.71
N TRP A 75 23.51 4.18 -0.44
CA TRP A 75 22.22 4.26 -1.10
C TRP A 75 21.35 5.33 -0.43
N ILE A 76 21.05 6.39 -1.16
CA ILE A 76 20.28 7.53 -0.66
C ILE A 76 18.85 7.43 -1.18
N ALA A 77 17.87 7.52 -0.27
CA ALA A 77 16.46 7.55 -0.63
C ALA A 77 16.09 8.88 -1.32
N VAL A 78 15.44 8.81 -2.47
CA VAL A 78 15.12 10.00 -3.30
C VAL A 78 13.62 10.28 -3.35
N ILE A 79 12.81 9.23 -3.56
CA ILE A 79 11.36 9.32 -3.59
C ILE A 79 10.77 7.99 -3.11
N ARG A 80 9.66 8.05 -2.38
CA ARG A 80 8.97 6.88 -1.85
C ARG A 80 7.49 6.98 -2.19
N ALA A 81 6.92 5.91 -2.73
CA ALA A 81 5.48 5.73 -2.85
C ALA A 81 5.02 4.72 -1.81
N ASP A 82 4.10 5.12 -0.95
CA ASP A 82 3.51 4.23 0.05
C ASP A 82 2.02 4.56 0.25
N ASP A 83 1.34 3.72 1.03
CA ASP A 83 -0.07 3.84 1.38
C ASP A 83 -0.28 4.03 2.89
N PHE A 84 0.72 4.58 3.60
CA PHE A 84 0.60 4.83 5.02
C PHE A 84 -0.52 5.84 5.31
N HIS A 85 -1.42 5.50 6.25
CA HIS A 85 -2.72 6.17 6.52
C HIS A 85 -3.83 5.93 5.48
N ASP A 86 -3.86 4.74 4.87
CA ASP A 86 -4.96 4.27 4.01
C ASP A 86 -5.17 5.09 2.73
N ARG A 87 -4.18 5.92 2.37
CA ARG A 87 -4.21 6.74 1.17
C ARG A 87 -2.86 6.72 0.46
N PRO A 88 -2.83 6.32 -0.82
CA PRO A 88 -1.63 6.39 -1.64
C PRO A 88 -1.04 7.80 -1.67
N HIS A 89 0.26 7.91 -1.46
CA HIS A 89 1.00 9.16 -1.60
C HIS A 89 2.45 8.93 -1.98
N LEU A 90 3.11 10.02 -2.36
CA LEU A 90 4.55 10.11 -2.52
C LEU A 90 5.15 10.96 -1.41
N ASP A 91 6.26 10.50 -0.85
CA ASP A 91 7.20 11.34 -0.14
C ASP A 91 8.39 11.61 -1.07
N VAL A 92 8.55 12.86 -1.50
CA VAL A 92 9.71 13.29 -2.28
C VAL A 92 10.73 13.88 -1.33
N LEU A 93 11.91 13.25 -1.26
CA LEU A 93 12.94 13.54 -0.28
C LEU A 93 13.93 14.55 -0.86
N SER A 94 14.40 15.45 -0.01
CA SER A 94 15.43 16.44 -0.31
C SER A 94 16.74 16.10 0.40
N PRO A 95 17.90 16.55 -0.09
CA PRO A 95 19.19 16.22 0.54
C PRO A 95 19.41 16.80 1.94
N ASP A 96 18.56 17.70 2.44
CA ASP A 96 18.61 18.32 3.79
C ASP A 96 17.90 17.47 4.82
N GLY A 97 17.23 16.41 4.36
CA GLY A 97 16.33 15.63 5.19
C GLY A 97 14.90 16.13 5.17
N ASP A 98 14.59 17.23 4.46
CA ASP A 98 13.21 17.64 4.25
C ASP A 98 12.50 16.66 3.30
N SER A 99 11.18 16.63 3.40
CA SER A 99 10.33 15.84 2.52
C SER A 99 9.05 16.59 2.18
N ARG A 100 8.62 16.51 0.93
CA ARG A 100 7.30 16.97 0.52
C ARG A 100 6.38 15.79 0.25
N LYS A 101 5.13 15.89 0.71
CA LYS A 101 4.09 14.89 0.47
C LYS A 101 3.25 15.27 -0.74
N GLU A 102 3.16 14.38 -1.72
CA GLU A 102 2.26 14.50 -2.88
C GLU A 102 1.19 13.41 -2.80
N TRP A 103 -0.07 13.77 -2.61
CA TRP A 103 -1.17 12.82 -2.70
C TRP A 103 -1.32 12.33 -4.14
N ILE A 104 -1.49 11.02 -4.33
CA ILE A 104 -1.75 10.43 -5.64
C ILE A 104 -3.17 9.89 -5.70
N GLN A 105 -3.64 9.58 -6.92
CA GLN A 105 -4.98 9.06 -7.12
C GLN A 105 -5.19 7.76 -6.34
N ASP A 106 -6.21 7.73 -5.49
CA ASP A 106 -6.74 6.51 -4.91
C ASP A 106 -7.82 5.94 -5.84
N TRP A 107 -7.59 4.73 -6.35
CA TRP A 107 -8.51 4.04 -7.24
C TRP A 107 -9.54 3.18 -6.51
N GLY A 108 -9.48 3.11 -5.17
CA GLY A 108 -10.32 2.23 -4.37
C GLY A 108 -10.03 0.73 -4.55
N ASP A 109 -8.98 0.37 -5.30
CA ASP A 109 -8.51 -1.00 -5.53
C ASP A 109 -7.02 -1.07 -5.17
N ASP A 110 -6.70 -1.87 -4.16
CA ASP A 110 -5.34 -1.91 -3.58
C ASP A 110 -4.31 -2.48 -4.56
N LYS A 111 -4.70 -3.49 -5.33
CA LYS A 111 -3.82 -4.10 -6.33
C LYS A 111 -3.49 -3.11 -7.43
N ARG A 112 -4.47 -2.30 -7.83
CA ARG A 112 -4.31 -1.21 -8.78
C ARG A 112 -3.44 -0.12 -8.16
N ASN A 113 -3.76 0.39 -6.97
CA ASN A 113 -2.98 1.42 -6.28
C ASN A 113 -1.50 1.02 -6.14
N MET A 114 -1.23 -0.21 -5.72
CA MET A 114 0.12 -0.76 -5.63
C MET A 114 0.82 -0.81 -7.01
N LYS A 115 0.12 -1.25 -8.05
CA LYS A 115 0.67 -1.29 -9.42
C LYS A 115 0.97 0.12 -9.95
N GLU A 116 0.06 1.06 -9.74
CA GLU A 116 0.23 2.46 -10.14
C GLU A 116 1.38 3.11 -9.38
N ALA A 117 1.51 2.88 -8.07
CA ALA A 117 2.63 3.36 -7.26
C ALA A 117 3.98 2.83 -7.77
N GLN A 118 4.06 1.53 -8.08
CA GLN A 118 5.27 0.95 -8.67
C GLN A 118 5.61 1.59 -10.02
N GLN A 119 4.62 1.77 -10.90
CA GLN A 119 4.82 2.38 -12.21
C GLN A 119 5.17 3.87 -12.10
N LEU A 120 4.67 4.56 -11.08
CA LEU A 120 4.98 5.95 -10.84
C LEU A 120 6.45 6.14 -10.47
N ILE A 121 7.00 5.28 -9.60
CA ILE A 121 8.44 5.28 -9.30
C ILE A 121 9.24 4.96 -10.56
N LYS A 122 8.85 3.90 -11.29
CA LYS A 122 9.53 3.50 -12.54
C LYS A 122 9.46 4.52 -13.67
N SER A 123 8.45 5.38 -13.73
CA SER A 123 8.34 6.40 -14.77
C SER A 123 9.01 7.71 -14.38
N ARG A 124 9.16 7.99 -13.09
CA ARG A 124 9.77 9.23 -12.58
C ARG A 124 11.24 9.09 -12.20
N TRP A 125 11.80 7.88 -12.15
CA TRP A 125 13.11 7.65 -11.51
C TRP A 125 14.24 8.53 -12.03
N GLU A 126 14.42 8.66 -13.35
CA GLU A 126 15.50 9.48 -13.94
C GLU A 126 15.36 10.94 -13.54
N ARG A 127 14.13 11.46 -13.65
CA ARG A 127 13.83 12.86 -13.32
C ARG A 127 14.06 13.15 -11.84
N GLU A 128 13.61 12.27 -10.95
CA GLU A 128 13.79 12.48 -9.51
C GLU A 128 15.25 12.29 -9.08
N ARG A 129 15.99 11.37 -9.71
CA ARG A 129 17.44 11.26 -9.54
C ARG A 129 18.13 12.56 -9.93
N GLN A 130 17.87 13.07 -11.14
CA GLN A 130 18.47 14.31 -11.66
C GLN A 130 18.13 15.52 -10.78
N ARG A 131 16.87 15.61 -10.33
CA ARG A 131 16.43 16.63 -9.37
C ARG A 131 17.28 16.59 -8.10
N TYR A 132 17.38 15.42 -7.48
CA TYR A 132 18.11 15.25 -6.22
C TYR A 132 19.61 15.56 -6.38
N GLU A 133 20.22 15.13 -7.49
CA GLU A 133 21.60 15.44 -7.84
C GLU A 133 21.83 16.94 -8.02
N SER A 134 20.94 17.63 -8.74
CA SER A 134 20.99 19.09 -8.89
C SER A 134 20.82 19.84 -7.55
N GLU A 135 20.04 19.29 -6.62
CA GLU A 135 19.88 19.86 -5.28
C GLU A 135 21.11 19.61 -4.38
N LEU A 136 21.82 18.50 -4.58
CA LEU A 136 23.10 18.22 -3.92
C LEU A 136 24.19 19.22 -4.37
N GLU A 137 24.26 19.52 -5.66
CA GLU A 137 25.27 20.43 -6.24
C GLU A 137 25.07 21.90 -5.84
N ARG A 138 23.86 22.29 -5.43
CA ARG A 138 23.54 23.67 -5.00
C ARG A 138 23.92 23.97 -3.54
N ARG A 139 24.53 23.01 -2.85
CA ARG A 139 24.98 23.13 -1.46
C ARG A 139 26.46 23.42 -1.39
#